data_AF-A0A7C5B4Z3-F1
#
_entry.id   AF-A0A7C5B4Z3-F1
#
_cell.length_a   1.000
_cell.length_b   1.000
_cell.length_c   1.000
_cell.angle_alpha   90.00
_cell.angle_beta   90.00
_cell.angle_gamma   90.00
#
_symmetry.space_group_name_H-M   'P 1'
#
loop_
_entity.id
_entity.type
_entity.pdbx_description
1 polymer ?
#
loop_
_entity_poly.entity_id
_entity_poly.type
_entity_poly.pdbx_seq_one_letter_code
_entity_poly.pdbx_strand_id
1 'polypeptide(L)'
;MWVIRLLLTIFIIIIVIAISVYNAGEKTTFRLLGHTYEQVPVIIVACWAFVIGMFAAFILGLTYHSRLYKQLADQKRETKKLLLELTSLRNVAIEESEE
;
A
#
# COMPACT_ATOMS: atom_id res chain seq x y z
N MET A 1 11.62 9.99 -0.02
CA MET A 1 10.61 10.72 -0.81
C MET A 1 9.73 9.73 -1.57
N TRP A 2 8.43 10.00 -1.69
CA TRP A 2 7.48 9.11 -2.39
C TRP A 2 7.88 8.85 -3.85
N VAL A 3 8.38 9.88 -4.54
CA VAL A 3 8.81 9.81 -5.95
C VAL A 3 9.97 8.84 -6.16
N ILE A 4 11.03 8.91 -5.34
CA ILE A 4 12.20 8.02 -5.44
C ILE A 4 11.78 6.56 -5.24
N ARG A 5 10.89 6.31 -4.26
CA ARG A 5 10.37 4.97 -3.98
C ARG A 5 9.58 4.43 -5.18
N LEU A 6 8.75 5.27 -5.80
CA LEU A 6 7.97 4.92 -6.98
C LEU A 6 8.86 4.60 -8.18
N LEU A 7 9.88 5.42 -8.42
CA LEU A 7 10.83 5.22 -9.52
C LEU A 7 11.62 3.91 -9.34
N LEU A 8 12.07 3.62 -8.11
CA LEU A 8 12.75 2.37 -7.79
C LEU A 8 11.81 1.15 -7.95
N THR A 9 10.54 1.26 -7.56
CA THR A 9 9.55 0.20 -7.80
C THR A 9 9.35 -0.07 -9.29
N ILE A 10 9.19 0.98 -10.10
CA ILE A 10 9.05 0.85 -11.57
C ILE A 10 10.30 0.16 -12.15
N PHE A 11 11.48 0.59 -11.73
CA PHE A 11 12.74 0.03 -12.20
C PHE A 11 12.85 -1.48 -11.89
N ILE A 12 12.47 -1.90 -10.68
CA ILE A 12 12.43 -3.32 -10.30
C ILE A 12 11.44 -4.10 -11.17
N ILE A 13 10.24 -3.55 -11.41
CA ILE A 13 9.23 -4.19 -12.27
C ILE A 13 9.76 -4.39 -13.69
N ILE A 14 10.43 -3.38 -14.25
CA ILE A 14 11.05 -3.47 -15.58
C ILE A 14 12.08 -4.60 -15.64
N ILE A 15 12.95 -4.70 -14.63
CA ILE A 15 13.96 -5.77 -14.56
C ILE A 15 13.30 -7.15 -14.51
N VAL A 16 12.27 -7.32 -13.66
CA VAL A 16 11.54 -8.59 -13.54
C VAL A 16 10.89 -8.98 -14.87
N ILE A 17 10.27 -8.02 -15.57
CA ILE A 17 9.65 -8.26 -16.88
C ILE A 17 10.72 -8.63 -17.90
N ALA A 18 11.84 -7.90 -17.96
CA ALA A 18 12.93 -8.16 -18.90
C ALA A 18 13.51 -9.57 -18.73
N ILE A 19 13.78 -9.99 -17.49
CA ILE A 19 14.24 -11.35 -17.19
C ILE A 19 13.18 -12.38 -17.59
N SER A 20 11.91 -12.11 -17.32
CA SER A 20 10.80 -13.03 -17.64
C SER A 20 10.64 -13.24 -19.15
N VAL A 21 10.75 -12.16 -19.93
CA VAL A 21 10.67 -12.20 -21.39
C VAL A 21 11.90 -12.87 -21.99
N TYR A 22 13.10 -12.57 -21.49
CA TYR A 22 14.34 -13.21 -21.95
C TYR A 22 14.31 -14.73 -21.77
N ASN A 23 13.69 -15.21 -20.68
CA ASN A 23 13.55 -16.63 -20.38
C ASN A 23 12.19 -17.22 -20.81
N ALA A 24 11.41 -16.54 -21.66
CA ALA A 24 10.03 -16.95 -21.92
C ALA A 24 9.90 -18.33 -22.58
N GLY A 25 10.89 -18.74 -23.38
CA GLY A 25 10.94 -20.05 -24.03
C GLY A 25 11.49 -21.18 -23.17
N GLU A 26 12.10 -20.86 -22.03
CA GLU A 26 12.71 -21.87 -21.15
C GLU A 26 11.64 -22.66 -20.40
N LYS A 27 11.96 -23.92 -20.11
CA LYS A 27 11.09 -24.82 -19.33
C LYS A 27 11.74 -25.12 -17.99
N THR A 28 10.93 -25.16 -16.95
CA THR A 28 11.38 -25.43 -15.59
C THR A 28 10.50 -26.47 -14.91
N THR A 29 11.02 -27.04 -13.82
CA THR A 29 10.23 -27.86 -12.89
C THR A 29 9.68 -26.96 -11.80
N PHE A 30 8.36 -26.86 -11.73
CA PHE A 30 7.64 -26.02 -10.78
C PHE A 30 7.03 -26.89 -9.68
N ARG A 31 7.29 -26.56 -8.42
CA ARG A 31 6.72 -27.25 -7.25
C ARG A 31 5.73 -26.35 -6.55
N LEU A 32 4.47 -26.80 -6.44
CA LEU A 32 3.41 -26.05 -5.80
C LEU A 32 2.60 -26.98 -4.89
N LEU A 33 2.50 -26.63 -3.60
CA LEU A 33 1.65 -27.32 -2.62
C LEU A 33 1.83 -28.85 -2.61
N GLY A 34 3.08 -29.31 -2.67
CA GLY A 34 3.42 -30.74 -2.68
C GLY A 34 3.30 -31.42 -4.05
N HIS A 35 2.76 -30.75 -5.07
CA HIS A 35 2.74 -31.23 -6.44
C HIS A 35 3.96 -30.74 -7.23
N THR A 36 4.49 -31.60 -8.10
CA THR A 36 5.59 -31.27 -9.01
C THR A 36 5.07 -31.29 -10.44
N TYR A 37 5.26 -30.17 -11.13
CA TYR A 37 4.93 -29.99 -12.54
C TYR A 37 6.22 -29.85 -13.31
N GLU A 38 6.47 -30.77 -14.24
CA GLU A 38 7.68 -30.78 -15.05
C GLU A 38 7.46 -30.06 -16.39
N GLN A 39 8.55 -29.54 -16.95
CA GLN A 39 8.56 -28.91 -18.28
C GLN A 39 7.59 -27.74 -18.44
N VAL A 40 7.31 -27.01 -17.36
CA VAL A 40 6.42 -25.85 -17.37
C VAL A 40 7.16 -24.66 -17.96
N PRO A 41 6.62 -23.97 -18.98
CA PRO A 41 7.19 -22.74 -19.49
C PRO A 41 7.37 -21.69 -18.38
N VAL A 42 8.58 -21.13 -18.25
CA VAL A 42 8.92 -20.15 -17.22
C VAL A 42 7.99 -18.93 -17.27
N ILE A 43 7.58 -18.51 -18.47
CA ILE A 43 6.65 -17.39 -18.66
C ILE A 43 5.30 -17.60 -17.95
N ILE A 44 4.79 -18.84 -17.90
CA ILE A 44 3.52 -19.16 -17.22
C ILE A 44 3.70 -19.01 -15.71
N VAL A 45 4.79 -19.53 -15.16
CA VAL A 45 5.11 -19.43 -13.73
C VAL A 45 5.31 -17.96 -13.33
N ALA A 46 6.06 -17.20 -14.13
CA ALA A 46 6.31 -15.77 -13.90
C ALA A 46 5.00 -14.95 -13.95
N CYS A 47 4.10 -15.25 -14.90
CA CYS A 47 2.80 -14.58 -15.01
C CYS A 47 1.94 -14.80 -13.75
N TRP A 48 1.83 -16.06 -13.31
CA TRP A 48 1.09 -16.38 -12.08
C TRP A 48 1.69 -15.74 -10.83
N ALA A 49 3.03 -15.77 -10.71
CA ALA A 49 3.73 -15.10 -9.62
C ALA A 49 3.46 -13.59 -9.62
N PHE A 50 3.46 -12.95 -10.79
CA PHE A 50 3.15 -11.53 -10.93
C PHE A 50 1.71 -11.21 -10.53
N VAL A 51 0.73 -12.00 -10.98
CA VAL A 51 -0.69 -11.81 -10.63
C VAL A 51 -0.90 -11.95 -9.13
N ILE A 52 -0.32 -12.97 -8.50
CA ILE A 52 -0.41 -13.17 -7.04
C ILE A 52 0.27 -12.01 -6.30
N GLY A 53 1.44 -11.59 -6.74
CA GLY A 53 2.15 -10.44 -6.17
C GLY A 53 1.34 -9.15 -6.26
N MET A 54 0.70 -8.90 -7.41
CA MET A 54 -0.19 -7.76 -7.61
C MET A 54 -1.40 -7.81 -6.67
N PHE A 55 -2.02 -8.99 -6.50
CA PHE A 55 -3.14 -9.16 -5.59
C PHE A 55 -2.74 -8.95 -4.12
N ALA A 56 -1.58 -9.47 -3.71
CA ALA A 56 -1.04 -9.23 -2.38
C ALA A 56 -0.75 -7.73 -2.15
N ALA A 57 -0.14 -7.05 -3.12
CA ALA A 57 0.11 -5.61 -3.07
C ALA A 57 -1.20 -4.81 -2.99
N PHE A 58 -2.23 -5.23 -3.73
CA PHE A 58 -3.56 -4.62 -3.66
C PHE A 58 -4.19 -4.74 -2.27
N ILE A 59 -4.15 -5.92 -1.65
CA ILE A 59 -4.66 -6.13 -0.28
C ILE A 59 -3.89 -5.26 0.73
N LEU A 60 -2.56 -5.22 0.64
CA LEU A 60 -1.73 -4.36 1.48
C LEU A 60 -2.08 -2.88 1.28
N GLY A 61 -2.27 -2.44 0.04
CA GLY A 61 -2.72 -1.10 -0.30
C GLY A 61 -4.08 -0.77 0.32
N LEU A 62 -5.05 -1.67 0.22
CA LEU A 62 -6.39 -1.49 0.77
C LEU A 62 -6.38 -1.36 2.30
N THR A 63 -5.60 -2.21 2.98
CA THR A 63 -5.46 -2.17 4.44
C THR A 63 -4.76 -0.90 4.92
N TYR A 64 -3.70 -0.48 4.21
CA TYR A 64 -2.99 0.77 4.51
C TYR A 64 -3.90 1.99 4.31
N HIS A 65 -4.60 2.07 3.18
CA HIS A 65 -5.51 3.18 2.87
C HIS A 65 -6.67 3.27 3.86
N SER A 66 -7.23 2.12 4.25
CA SER A 66 -8.28 2.08 5.28
C SER A 66 -7.79 2.59 6.64
N ARG A 67 -6.55 2.29 7.03
CA ARG A 67 -5.94 2.81 8.26
C ARG A 67 -5.74 4.33 8.19
N LEU A 68 -5.24 4.84 7.06
CA LEU A 68 -5.08 6.28 6.85
C LEU A 68 -6.40 7.04 6.94
N TYR A 69 -7.48 6.52 6.36
CA TYR A 69 -8.80 7.14 6.48
C TYR A 69 -9.29 7.22 7.92
N LYS A 70 -9.10 6.15 8.71
CA LYS A 70 -9.46 6.15 10.14
C LYS A 70 -8.66 7.19 10.91
N GLN A 71 -7.34 7.20 10.73
CA GLN A 71 -6.45 8.19 11.35
C GLN A 71 -6.86 9.62 10.99
N LEU A 72 -7.19 9.88 9.72
CA LEU A 72 -7.65 11.19 9.27
C LEU A 72 -8.99 11.59 9.91
N ALA A 73 -9.92 10.64 10.05
CA ALA A 73 -11.21 10.89 10.70
C ALA A 73 -11.04 11.20 12.19
N ASP A 74 -10.17 10.46 12.87
CA ASP A 74 -9.87 10.66 14.29
C ASP A 74 -9.17 12.01 14.51
N GLN A 75 -8.16 12.33 13.69
CA GLN A 75 -7.48 13.63 13.73
C GLN A 75 -8.44 14.81 13.53
N LYS A 76 -9.40 14.69 12.60
CA LYS A 76 -10.43 15.72 12.37
C LYS A 76 -11.37 15.89 13.57
N ARG A 77 -11.71 14.79 14.26
CA ARG A 77 -12.52 14.83 15.48
C ARG A 77 -11.78 15.52 16.62
N GLU A 78 -10.51 15.19 16.81
CA GLU A 78 -9.66 15.82 17.82
C GLU A 78 -9.47 17.31 17.57
N THR A 79 -9.18 17.71 16.31
CA THR A 79 -9.09 19.14 15.98
C THR A 79 -10.39 19.88 16.24
N LYS A 80 -11.55 19.30 15.91
CA LYS A 80 -12.84 19.92 16.22
C LYS A 80 -13.07 20.05 17.74
N LYS A 81 -12.71 19.03 18.52
CA LYS A 81 -12.83 19.05 19.99
C LYS A 81 -11.94 20.14 20.61
N LEU A 82 -10.67 20.20 20.22
CA LEU A 82 -9.72 21.21 20.68
C LEU A 82 -10.17 22.64 20.33
N LEU A 83 -10.73 22.84 19.13
CA LEU A 83 -11.30 24.14 18.73
C LEU A 83 -12.49 24.55 19.60
N LEU A 84 -13.35 23.60 19.97
CA LEU A 84 -14.48 23.88 20.88
C LEU A 84 -13.97 24.24 22.28
N GLU A 85 -13.00 23.51 22.82
CA GLU A 85 -12.38 23.80 24.13
C GLU A 85 -11.72 25.19 24.15
N LEU A 86 -10.98 25.56 23.11
CA LEU A 86 -10.41 26.90 22.98
C LEU A 86 -11.49 27.99 22.91
N THR A 87 -12.58 27.72 22.21
CA THR A 87 -13.69 28.68 22.09
C THR A 87 -14.38 28.88 23.44
N SER A 88 -14.60 27.81 24.21
CA SER A 88 -15.18 27.92 25.56
C SER A 88 -14.27 28.67 26.51
N LEU A 89 -12.95 28.40 26.50
CA LEU A 89 -11.99 29.11 27.34
C LEU A 89 -11.92 30.60 26.99
N ARG A 90 -11.95 30.93 25.68
CA ARG A 90 -11.99 32.33 25.23
C ARG A 90 -13.25 33.04 25.72
N ASN A 91 -14.41 32.38 25.65
CA ASN A 91 -15.67 33.00 26.07
C ASN A 91 -15.69 33.25 27.59
N VAL A 92 -15.19 32.31 28.41
CA VAL A 92 -15.03 32.51 29.86
C VAL A 92 -14.10 33.68 30.18
N ALA A 93 -12.96 33.79 29.49
CA ALA A 93 -12.03 34.89 29.69
C ALA A 93 -12.60 36.26 29.30
N ILE A 94 -13.57 36.31 28.38
CA ILE A 94 -14.27 37.56 28.01
C ILE A 94 -15.28 37.93 29.10
N GLU A 95 -16.06 36.97 29.61
CA GLU A 95 -17.01 37.20 30.71
C GLU A 95 -16.29 37.73 31.98
N GLU A 96 -15.15 37.15 32.35
CA GLU A 96 -14.33 37.64 33.49
C GLU A 96 -13.75 39.04 33.27
N SER A 97 -13.68 39.53 32.03
CA SER A 97 -13.18 40.89 31.72
C SER A 97 -14.27 41.95 31.64
N GLU A 98 -15.54 41.53 31.54
CA GLU A 98 -16.71 42.41 31.51
C GLU A 98 -17.30 42.69 32.91
N GLU A 99 -16.96 41.86 33.91
CA GLU A 99 -17.19 42.12 35.35
C GLU A 99 -16.12 43.03 35.99
#